data_AF-C9DE76-F1
#
_entry.id   AF-C9DE76-F1
#
_cell.length_a   1.000
_cell.length_b   1.000
_cell.length_c   1.000
_cell.angle_alpha   90.00
_cell.angle_beta   90.00
_cell.angle_gamma   90.00
#
_symmetry.space_group_name_H-M   'P 1'
#
loop_
_entity.id
_entity.type
_entity.pdbx_description
1 polymer ?
#
loop_
_entity_poly.entity_id
_entity_poly.type
_entity_poly.pdbx_seq_one_letter_code
_entity_poly.pdbx_strand_id
1 'polypeptide(L)'
;DISKYTKAKVLQKGAKTKIAIRFSTVGGESGSADTARDPRGFAIKHYTEDGIWDVVGNNTPIFFIRDPILFPSFIHTQKRNPRTHLKDPDMFWDFISLRPETTHQVSFLFRDRGTPDGYHRMNGYGSHTFKLVNAQGEAVYCKFHYKTEFKTLSAEKAGELSGTDPDYGIRSLYNDIEQGKFPTWKFQIQVMTFEQAEKFRFNPFDLTKVWSQKEFPLIDVGTMTLNRNPDDYFSEVEQIAFSPSHMVPGIEPSPDKM
;
A
#
# COMPACT_ATOMS: atom_id res chain seq x y z
N ASP A 1 -11.07 16.59 11.15
CA ASP A 1 -11.84 15.86 12.18
C ASP A 1 -12.79 14.93 11.46
N ILE A 2 -12.70 13.63 11.73
CA ILE A 2 -13.48 12.58 11.07
C ILE A 2 -14.31 11.74 12.05
N SER A 3 -14.51 12.22 13.28
CA SER A 3 -15.32 11.55 14.33
C SER A 3 -16.74 11.19 13.87
N LYS A 4 -17.34 11.98 12.96
CA LYS A 4 -18.62 11.67 12.32
C LYS A 4 -18.63 10.36 11.51
N TYR A 5 -17.48 9.87 11.08
CA TYR A 5 -17.35 8.65 10.26
C TYR A 5 -16.87 7.44 11.05
N THR A 6 -16.08 7.63 12.11
CA THR A 6 -15.47 6.53 12.85
C THR A 6 -15.34 6.83 14.33
N LYS A 7 -15.60 5.82 15.17
CA LYS A 7 -15.31 5.83 16.61
C LYS A 7 -13.89 5.36 16.96
N ALA A 8 -13.06 5.00 15.97
CA ALA A 8 -11.71 4.52 16.22
C ALA A 8 -10.87 5.58 16.92
N LYS A 9 -10.36 5.28 18.12
CA LYS A 9 -9.61 6.24 18.96
C LYS A 9 -8.37 6.81 18.26
N VAL A 10 -7.65 5.95 17.52
CA VAL A 10 -6.48 6.33 16.70
C VAL A 10 -6.79 7.40 15.64
N LEU A 11 -8.05 7.56 15.26
CA LEU A 11 -8.52 8.51 14.24
C LEU A 11 -9.24 9.73 14.81
N GLN A 12 -9.29 9.87 16.15
CA GLN A 12 -9.91 11.02 16.79
C GLN A 12 -8.99 12.24 16.77
N LYS A 13 -9.59 13.43 16.84
CA LYS A 13 -8.85 14.70 16.81
C LYS A 13 -7.83 14.75 17.96
N GLY A 14 -6.56 14.99 17.61
CA GLY A 14 -5.48 15.11 18.59
C GLY A 14 -4.82 13.79 18.99
N ALA A 15 -5.32 12.65 18.51
CA ALA A 15 -4.69 11.36 18.76
C ALA A 15 -3.25 11.32 18.20
N LYS A 16 -2.32 10.79 18.99
CA LYS A 16 -0.95 10.48 18.59
C LYS A 16 -0.69 9.02 18.86
N THR A 17 -0.33 8.28 17.83
CA THR A 17 -0.17 6.83 17.91
C THR A 17 1.20 6.44 17.38
N LYS A 18 1.93 5.61 18.13
CA LYS A 18 3.19 5.04 17.65
C LYS A 18 2.89 4.09 16.50
N ILE A 19 3.76 4.08 15.50
CA ILE A 19 3.64 3.17 14.36
C ILE A 19 4.94 2.42 14.11
N ALA A 20 4.84 1.27 13.46
CA ALA A 20 5.93 0.65 12.71
C ALA A 20 5.50 0.56 11.24
N ILE A 21 6.45 0.70 10.31
CA ILE A 21 6.18 0.58 8.88
C ILE A 21 7.22 -0.33 8.23
N ARG A 22 6.79 -1.13 7.26
CA ARG A 22 7.68 -1.91 6.39
C ARG A 22 7.36 -1.60 4.94
N PHE A 23 8.41 -1.25 4.20
CA PHE A 23 8.38 -1.14 2.75
C PHE A 23 9.01 -2.39 2.12
N SER A 24 8.61 -2.74 0.91
CA SER A 24 9.19 -3.89 0.21
C SER A 24 8.94 -3.82 -1.30
N THR A 25 9.67 -4.62 -2.06
CA THR A 25 9.23 -5.12 -3.38
C THR A 25 8.29 -6.33 -3.20
N VAL A 26 7.89 -7.00 -4.29
CA VAL A 26 6.94 -8.12 -4.31
C VAL A 26 7.51 -9.37 -4.99
N GLY A 27 7.98 -9.23 -6.23
CA GLY A 27 8.37 -10.37 -7.07
C GLY A 27 9.73 -10.97 -6.72
N GLY A 28 10.62 -10.19 -6.12
CA GLY A 28 11.98 -10.59 -5.80
C GLY A 28 12.12 -11.35 -4.47
N GLU A 29 13.24 -12.04 -4.28
CA GLU A 29 13.65 -12.61 -3.00
C GLU A 29 14.42 -11.60 -2.14
N SER A 30 14.87 -11.97 -0.94
CA SER A 30 15.50 -11.06 0.03
C SER A 30 16.74 -10.31 -0.46
N GLY A 31 17.49 -10.87 -1.41
CA GLY A 31 18.67 -10.22 -2.02
C GLY A 31 18.39 -9.54 -3.37
N SER A 32 17.13 -9.34 -3.74
CA SER A 32 16.77 -8.67 -5.00
C SER A 32 16.84 -7.15 -4.88
N ALA A 33 17.16 -6.47 -5.98
CA ALA A 33 17.33 -5.02 -5.97
C ALA A 33 16.01 -4.25 -5.74
N ASP A 34 16.05 -3.24 -4.86
CA ASP A 34 14.95 -2.34 -4.49
C ASP A 34 14.35 -1.58 -5.70
N THR A 35 15.19 -1.34 -6.71
CA THR A 35 14.86 -0.56 -7.91
C THR A 35 14.21 -1.39 -9.02
N ALA A 36 14.01 -2.70 -8.83
CA ALA A 36 13.27 -3.53 -9.77
C ALA A 36 11.87 -2.97 -10.05
N ARG A 37 11.36 -3.10 -11.29
CA ARG A 37 10.01 -2.63 -11.62
C ARG A 37 8.97 -3.52 -10.94
N ASP A 38 8.28 -2.99 -9.93
CA ASP A 38 7.39 -3.78 -9.05
C ASP A 38 6.36 -2.87 -8.33
N PRO A 39 5.21 -3.34 -7.84
CA PRO A 39 4.51 -2.64 -6.76
C PRO A 39 5.41 -2.57 -5.52
N ARG A 40 5.18 -1.56 -4.67
CA ARG A 40 5.88 -1.47 -3.38
C ARG A 40 4.92 -1.70 -2.24
N GLY A 41 5.28 -2.59 -1.33
CA GLY A 41 4.60 -2.76 -0.06
C GLY A 41 4.64 -1.47 0.76
N PHE A 42 3.52 -1.14 1.41
CA PHE A 42 3.36 0.01 2.30
C PHE A 42 2.55 -0.45 3.53
N ALA A 43 3.18 -1.26 4.38
CA ALA A 43 2.51 -1.91 5.50
C ALA A 43 2.75 -1.13 6.80
N ILE A 44 1.69 -0.62 7.41
CA ILE A 44 1.74 0.21 8.63
C ILE A 44 1.05 -0.53 9.76
N LYS A 45 1.70 -0.58 10.93
CA LYS A 45 1.18 -1.12 12.18
C LYS A 45 1.00 0.01 13.17
N HIS A 46 -0.23 0.22 13.63
CA HIS A 46 -0.58 1.24 14.62
C HIS A 46 -0.74 0.59 15.99
N TYR A 47 0.01 1.09 16.97
CA TYR A 47 -0.06 0.64 18.36
C TYR A 47 -1.10 1.48 19.12
N THR A 48 -2.38 1.18 18.92
CA THR A 48 -3.50 1.97 19.44
C THR A 48 -3.88 1.57 20.87
N GLU A 49 -4.68 2.39 21.54
CA GLU A 49 -5.23 2.07 22.87
C GLU A 49 -6.20 0.89 22.87
N ASP A 50 -6.84 0.59 21.73
CA ASP A 50 -7.81 -0.49 21.58
C ASP A 50 -7.21 -1.73 20.89
N GLY A 51 -5.87 -1.81 20.84
CA GLY A 51 -5.12 -2.91 20.22
C GLY A 51 -4.36 -2.50 18.96
N ILE A 52 -3.97 -3.49 18.15
CA ILE A 52 -3.23 -3.28 16.92
C ILE A 52 -4.18 -3.01 15.75
N TRP A 53 -3.90 -1.95 15.00
CA TRP A 53 -4.52 -1.71 13.69
C TRP A 53 -3.46 -1.71 12.60
N ASP A 54 -3.55 -2.66 11.67
CA ASP A 54 -2.65 -2.71 10.53
C ASP A 54 -3.35 -2.20 9.27
N VAL A 55 -2.67 -1.34 8.52
CA VAL A 55 -2.99 -1.00 7.13
C VAL A 55 -1.93 -1.63 6.26
N VAL A 56 -2.21 -2.83 5.73
CA VAL A 56 -1.29 -3.60 4.91
C VAL A 56 -1.48 -3.22 3.44
N GLY A 57 -0.96 -2.04 3.08
CA GLY A 57 -1.18 -1.40 1.79
C GLY A 57 -0.06 -1.59 0.78
N ASN A 58 -0.20 -0.88 -0.33
CA ASN A 58 0.80 -0.76 -1.39
C ASN A 58 1.00 0.70 -1.81
N ASN A 59 2.00 0.97 -2.64
CA ASN A 59 2.18 2.26 -3.30
C ASN A 59 1.22 2.50 -4.48
N THR A 60 0.23 1.62 -4.66
CA THR A 60 -0.79 1.69 -5.72
C THR A 60 -2.20 1.65 -5.12
N PRO A 61 -3.16 2.45 -5.64
CA PRO A 61 -4.53 2.47 -5.09
C PRO A 61 -5.40 1.30 -5.55
N ILE A 62 -4.86 0.40 -6.37
CA ILE A 62 -5.52 -0.75 -7.00
C ILE A 62 -4.56 -1.94 -7.02
N PHE A 63 -5.08 -3.11 -7.37
CA PHE A 63 -4.30 -4.32 -7.57
C PHE A 63 -4.61 -5.00 -8.91
N PHE A 64 -3.84 -6.04 -9.24
CA PHE A 64 -3.93 -6.76 -10.52
C PHE A 64 -5.19 -7.60 -10.65
N ILE A 65 -5.66 -8.16 -9.54
CA ILE A 65 -6.77 -9.11 -9.49
C ILE A 65 -7.80 -8.65 -8.46
N ARG A 66 -9.01 -9.18 -8.60
CA ARG A 66 -10.18 -8.84 -7.78
C ARG A 66 -10.80 -10.06 -7.08
N ASP A 67 -10.15 -11.21 -7.16
CA ASP A 67 -10.58 -12.44 -6.51
C ASP A 67 -9.34 -13.20 -6.01
N PRO A 68 -9.26 -13.52 -4.71
CA PRO A 68 -8.05 -14.04 -4.09
C PRO A 68 -7.68 -15.45 -4.59
N ILE A 69 -8.62 -16.18 -5.20
CA ILE A 69 -8.33 -17.51 -5.78
C ILE A 69 -7.20 -17.47 -6.82
N LEU A 70 -7.01 -16.32 -7.47
CA LEU A 70 -5.97 -16.11 -8.48
C LEU A 70 -4.64 -15.64 -7.90
N PHE A 71 -4.60 -15.27 -6.61
CA PHE A 71 -3.42 -14.65 -6.02
C PHE A 71 -2.19 -15.56 -6.06
N PRO A 72 -2.26 -16.87 -5.72
CA PRO A 72 -1.11 -17.76 -5.86
C PRO A 72 -0.61 -17.86 -7.30
N SER A 73 -1.54 -18.02 -8.26
CA SER A 73 -1.20 -18.09 -9.69
C SER A 73 -0.53 -16.82 -10.18
N PHE A 74 -1.05 -15.65 -9.80
CA PHE A 74 -0.44 -14.36 -10.11
C PHE A 74 0.97 -14.25 -9.51
N ILE A 75 1.14 -14.55 -8.22
CA ILE A 75 2.46 -14.43 -7.58
C ILE A 75 3.48 -15.39 -8.19
N HIS A 76 3.08 -16.60 -8.59
CA HIS A 76 3.97 -17.52 -9.30
C HIS A 76 4.49 -16.93 -10.61
N THR A 77 3.65 -16.20 -11.36
CA THR A 77 4.08 -15.57 -12.63
C THR A 77 5.04 -14.41 -12.41
N GLN A 78 5.06 -13.81 -11.21
CA GLN A 78 6.03 -12.78 -10.83
C GLN A 78 7.36 -13.36 -10.33
N LYS A 79 7.40 -14.66 -10.00
CA LYS A 79 8.56 -15.33 -9.39
C LYS A 79 9.38 -16.06 -10.45
N ARG A 80 9.80 -17.30 -10.17
CA ARG A 80 10.74 -18.06 -10.99
C ARG A 80 9.99 -19.16 -11.73
N ASN A 81 10.31 -19.33 -13.01
CA ASN A 81 9.81 -20.45 -13.80
C ASN A 81 10.23 -21.77 -13.09
N PRO A 82 9.29 -22.72 -12.90
CA PRO A 82 9.56 -23.93 -12.11
C PRO A 82 10.56 -24.89 -12.77
N ARG A 83 10.76 -24.81 -14.08
CA ARG A 83 11.70 -25.66 -14.82
C ARG A 83 13.12 -25.07 -14.84
N THR A 84 13.25 -23.76 -15.02
CA THR A 84 14.55 -23.10 -15.22
C THR A 84 15.05 -22.36 -13.98
N HIS A 85 14.16 -22.08 -13.02
CA HIS A 85 14.41 -21.24 -11.85
C HIS A 85 14.83 -19.79 -12.20
N LEU A 86 14.50 -19.32 -13.42
CA LEU A 86 14.77 -17.97 -13.91
C LEU A 86 13.51 -17.10 -13.89
N LYS A 87 13.68 -15.77 -13.92
CA LYS A 87 12.60 -14.84 -14.28
C LYS A 87 12.19 -15.12 -15.73
N ASP A 88 10.89 -15.06 -15.99
CA ASP A 88 10.33 -15.45 -17.29
C ASP A 88 9.28 -14.43 -17.74
N PRO A 89 9.65 -13.54 -18.69
CA PRO A 89 8.71 -12.56 -19.23
C PRO A 89 7.51 -13.18 -19.93
N ASP A 90 7.65 -14.37 -20.54
CA ASP A 90 6.56 -15.06 -21.22
C ASP A 90 5.51 -15.50 -20.19
N MET A 91 5.95 -16.13 -19.09
CA MET A 91 5.07 -16.50 -17.97
C MET A 91 4.34 -15.29 -17.37
N PHE A 92 5.02 -14.14 -17.24
CA PHE A 92 4.39 -12.90 -16.79
C PHE A 92 3.30 -12.44 -17.78
N TRP A 93 3.63 -12.31 -19.07
CA TRP A 93 2.73 -11.76 -20.07
C TRP A 93 1.59 -12.71 -20.45
N ASP A 94 1.80 -14.03 -20.39
CA ASP A 94 0.76 -15.03 -20.59
C ASP A 94 -0.39 -14.81 -19.60
N PHE A 95 -0.10 -14.77 -18.29
CA PHE A 95 -1.13 -14.52 -17.27
C PHE A 95 -1.81 -13.15 -17.47
N ILE A 96 -1.03 -12.09 -17.68
CA ILE A 96 -1.57 -10.73 -17.82
C ILE A 96 -2.48 -10.60 -19.06
N SER A 97 -2.08 -11.17 -20.19
CA SER A 97 -2.84 -11.09 -21.45
C SER A 97 -4.14 -11.91 -21.41
N LEU A 98 -4.17 -12.99 -20.63
CA LEU A 98 -5.35 -13.83 -20.43
C LEU A 98 -6.30 -13.30 -19.33
N ARG A 99 -5.87 -12.31 -18.53
CA ARG A 99 -6.61 -11.75 -17.40
C ARG A 99 -6.81 -10.23 -17.57
N PRO A 100 -7.83 -9.79 -18.33
CA PRO A 100 -8.02 -8.38 -18.65
C PRO A 100 -8.26 -7.48 -17.42
N GLU A 101 -8.66 -8.03 -16.27
CA GLU A 101 -8.77 -7.28 -15.01
C GLU A 101 -7.44 -6.65 -14.56
N THR A 102 -6.31 -7.19 -15.00
CA THR A 102 -4.96 -6.73 -14.63
C THR A 102 -4.59 -5.41 -15.31
N THR A 103 -5.26 -5.06 -16.40
CA THR A 103 -4.91 -3.94 -17.30
C THR A 103 -4.65 -2.63 -16.55
N HIS A 104 -5.47 -2.30 -15.55
CA HIS A 104 -5.35 -1.03 -14.82
C HIS A 104 -4.06 -0.97 -14.00
N GLN A 105 -3.77 -2.02 -13.23
CA GLN A 105 -2.56 -2.08 -12.42
C GLN A 105 -1.30 -2.27 -13.28
N VAL A 106 -1.37 -3.02 -14.38
CA VAL A 106 -0.26 -3.13 -15.34
C VAL A 106 0.05 -1.77 -15.96
N SER A 107 -0.99 -1.02 -16.35
CA SER A 107 -0.83 0.35 -16.84
C SER A 107 -0.19 1.26 -15.79
N PHE A 108 -0.49 1.07 -14.50
CA PHE A 108 0.16 1.80 -13.41
C PHE A 108 1.63 1.38 -13.23
N LEU A 109 1.90 0.07 -13.26
CA LEU A 109 3.22 -0.52 -13.05
C LEU A 109 4.22 -0.15 -14.15
N PHE A 110 3.80 -0.09 -15.41
CA PHE A 110 4.68 0.23 -16.54
C PHE A 110 4.83 1.73 -16.83
N ARG A 111 4.35 2.58 -15.91
CA ARG A 111 4.63 4.03 -15.89
C ARG A 111 5.77 4.34 -14.92
N ASP A 112 6.12 5.61 -14.76
CA ASP A 112 7.25 6.06 -13.92
C ASP A 112 7.13 5.57 -12.46
N ARG A 113 5.90 5.43 -11.94
CA ARG A 113 5.65 4.96 -10.56
C ARG A 113 6.02 3.51 -10.32
N GLY A 114 6.28 2.74 -11.38
CA GLY A 114 6.86 1.41 -11.27
C GLY A 114 8.34 1.41 -10.89
N THR A 115 8.99 2.56 -10.75
CA THR A 115 10.38 2.71 -10.26
C THR A 115 10.48 3.97 -9.38
N PRO A 116 9.92 4.00 -8.16
CA PRO A 116 10.04 5.11 -7.23
C PRO A 116 11.50 5.34 -6.82
N ASP A 117 11.82 6.61 -6.56
CA ASP A 117 13.13 7.04 -6.07
C ASP A 117 13.20 6.93 -4.53
N GLY A 118 13.40 5.70 -4.06
CA GLY A 118 13.40 5.35 -2.64
C GLY A 118 12.00 5.21 -2.04
N TYR A 119 11.90 4.47 -0.94
CA TYR A 119 10.61 4.14 -0.33
C TYR A 119 9.92 5.34 0.33
N HIS A 120 10.69 6.30 0.84
CA HIS A 120 10.14 7.43 1.59
C HIS A 120 9.60 8.57 0.72
N ARG A 121 9.70 8.43 -0.62
CA ARG A 121 9.24 9.41 -1.62
C ARG A 121 8.16 8.82 -2.53
N MET A 122 7.41 7.82 -2.05
CA MET A 122 6.26 7.24 -2.75
C MET A 122 4.99 7.41 -1.92
N ASN A 123 3.84 7.50 -2.59
CA ASN A 123 2.55 7.44 -1.90
C ASN A 123 2.33 6.02 -1.34
N GLY A 124 1.52 5.93 -0.29
CA GLY A 124 0.93 4.69 0.19
C GLY A 124 -0.58 4.72 0.06
N TYR A 125 -1.20 3.56 -0.06
CA TYR A 125 -2.63 3.39 -0.19
C TYR A 125 -3.05 2.13 0.55
N GLY A 126 -4.21 2.17 1.21
CA GLY A 126 -4.85 0.94 1.68
C GLY A 126 -5.37 0.07 0.54
N SER A 127 -5.49 0.64 -0.67
CA SER A 127 -6.00 0.03 -1.91
C SER A 127 -7.46 -0.41 -1.83
N HIS A 128 -7.76 -1.34 -0.93
CA HIS A 128 -9.09 -1.88 -0.66
C HIS A 128 -10.08 -0.80 -0.21
N THR A 129 -11.35 -1.14 -0.36
CA THR A 129 -12.43 -0.42 0.32
C THR A 129 -12.57 -0.97 1.74
N PHE A 130 -12.61 -0.09 2.72
CA PHE A 130 -12.87 -0.41 4.12
C PHE A 130 -14.20 0.20 4.54
N LYS A 131 -14.68 -0.15 5.73
CA LYS A 131 -15.86 0.46 6.33
C LYS A 131 -15.46 1.17 7.63
N LEU A 132 -15.93 2.41 7.79
CA LEU A 132 -15.80 3.18 9.02
C LEU A 132 -17.14 3.21 9.72
N VAL A 133 -17.16 3.01 11.04
CA VAL A 133 -18.37 2.99 11.86
C VAL A 133 -18.23 4.01 12.99
N ASN A 134 -19.16 4.96 13.07
CA ASN A 134 -19.14 6.03 14.08
C ASN A 134 -19.71 5.58 15.44
N ALA A 135 -19.78 6.50 16.40
CA ALA A 135 -20.25 6.21 17.76
C ALA A 135 -21.74 5.85 17.83
N GLN A 136 -22.53 6.29 16.84
CA GLN A 136 -23.95 6.00 16.69
C GLN A 136 -24.21 4.67 15.95
N GLY A 137 -23.16 4.00 15.47
CA GLY A 137 -23.28 2.77 14.68
C GLY A 137 -23.57 3.01 13.20
N GLU A 138 -23.53 4.26 12.73
CA GLU A 138 -23.68 4.59 11.32
C GLU A 138 -22.39 4.30 10.57
N ALA A 139 -22.50 3.79 9.36
CA ALA A 139 -21.36 3.32 8.57
C ALA A 139 -21.21 4.08 7.25
N VAL A 140 -19.95 4.24 6.84
CA VAL A 140 -19.58 4.70 5.50
C VAL A 140 -18.45 3.83 4.95
N TYR A 141 -18.35 3.73 3.63
CA TYR A 141 -17.17 3.14 3.01
C TYR A 141 -16.05 4.16 2.90
N CYS A 142 -14.80 3.71 2.99
CA CYS A 142 -13.64 4.57 2.84
C CYS A 142 -12.50 3.92 2.06
N LYS A 143 -11.60 4.76 1.58
CA LYS A 143 -10.26 4.37 1.09
C LYS A 143 -9.20 5.21 1.78
N PHE A 144 -8.13 4.57 2.24
CA PHE A 144 -7.00 5.22 2.91
C PHE A 144 -5.91 5.64 1.91
N HIS A 145 -5.42 6.89 2.04
CA HIS A 145 -4.38 7.47 1.20
C HIS A 145 -3.29 8.11 2.07
N TYR A 146 -2.03 7.76 1.82
CA TYR A 146 -0.85 8.36 2.44
C TYR A 146 -0.08 9.09 1.34
N LYS A 147 -0.16 10.42 1.34
CA LYS A 147 0.28 11.25 0.23
C LYS A 147 1.56 12.00 0.55
N THR A 148 2.52 11.90 -0.35
CA THR A 148 3.77 12.68 -0.33
C THR A 148 4.08 13.16 -1.76
N GLU A 149 5.15 13.93 -1.91
CA GLU A 149 5.66 14.25 -3.24
C GLU A 149 6.29 12.99 -3.84
N PHE A 150 5.63 12.41 -4.85
CA PHE A 150 6.09 11.17 -5.46
C PHE A 150 7.30 11.44 -6.36
N LYS A 151 8.44 10.80 -6.08
CA LYS A 151 9.66 10.86 -6.92
C LYS A 151 9.90 9.50 -7.60
N THR A 152 10.45 9.53 -8.81
CA THR A 152 10.64 8.35 -9.67
C THR A 152 12.02 8.36 -10.30
N LEU A 153 12.57 7.17 -10.51
CA LEU A 153 13.76 6.91 -11.31
C LEU A 153 13.37 6.63 -12.76
N SER A 154 14.22 7.05 -13.70
CA SER A 154 14.15 6.54 -15.07
C SER A 154 14.47 5.05 -15.10
N ALA A 155 14.03 4.35 -16.16
CA ALA A 155 14.35 2.93 -16.32
C ALA A 155 15.87 2.66 -16.37
N GLU A 156 16.62 3.56 -17.02
CA GLU A 156 18.09 3.52 -17.08
C GLU A 156 18.70 3.64 -15.67
N LYS A 157 18.31 4.65 -14.89
CA LYS A 157 18.87 4.86 -13.56
C LYS A 157 18.49 3.73 -12.60
N ALA A 158 17.26 3.22 -12.68
CA ALA A 158 16.82 2.08 -11.90
C ALA A 158 17.65 0.82 -12.23
N GLY A 159 17.97 0.60 -13.51
CA GLY A 159 18.81 -0.50 -13.97
C GLY A 159 20.30 -0.34 -13.61
N GLU A 160 20.82 0.87 -13.59
CA GLU A 160 22.17 1.15 -13.08
C GLU A 160 22.26 0.81 -11.58
N LEU A 161 21.32 1.34 -10.78
CA LEU A 161 21.28 1.13 -9.34
C LEU A 161 21.03 -0.33 -8.95
N SER A 162 20.30 -1.10 -9.76
CA SER A 162 20.08 -2.52 -9.45
C SER A 162 21.37 -3.34 -9.46
N GLY A 163 22.42 -2.86 -10.16
CA GLY A 163 23.76 -3.46 -10.13
C GLY A 163 24.72 -2.78 -9.15
N THR A 164 24.65 -1.46 -9.02
CA THR A 164 25.64 -0.69 -8.24
C THR A 164 25.27 -0.51 -6.76
N ASP A 165 23.97 -0.48 -6.43
CA ASP A 165 23.45 -0.39 -5.06
C ASP A 165 22.06 -1.07 -4.98
N PRO A 166 22.01 -2.41 -4.94
CA PRO A 166 20.74 -3.15 -4.90
C PRO A 166 19.87 -2.78 -3.69
N ASP A 167 20.48 -2.28 -2.60
CA ASP A 167 19.81 -1.87 -1.36
C ASP A 167 19.48 -0.35 -1.32
N TYR A 168 19.46 0.31 -2.48
CA TYR A 168 19.29 1.76 -2.60
C TYR A 168 18.09 2.31 -1.80
N GLY A 169 16.94 1.66 -1.88
CA GLY A 169 15.71 2.11 -1.24
C GLY A 169 15.80 2.06 0.28
N ILE A 170 16.33 0.96 0.83
CA ILE A 170 16.60 0.79 2.26
C ILE A 170 17.66 1.78 2.73
N ARG A 171 18.81 1.85 2.05
CA ARG A 171 19.93 2.75 2.40
C ARG A 171 19.49 4.20 2.45
N SER A 172 18.73 4.63 1.44
CA SER A 172 18.21 6.00 1.33
C SER A 172 17.27 6.36 2.48
N LEU A 173 16.33 5.46 2.84
CA LEU A 173 15.45 5.65 4.00
C LEU A 173 16.23 5.72 5.32
N TYR A 174 17.13 4.77 5.55
CA TYR A 174 17.93 4.70 6.78
C TYR A 174 18.73 5.99 6.99
N ASN A 175 19.46 6.43 5.95
CA ASN A 175 20.32 7.61 6.00
C ASN A 175 19.52 8.90 6.23
N ASP A 176 18.35 9.06 5.61
CA ASP A 176 17.53 10.24 5.82
C ASP A 176 17.02 10.32 7.26
N ILE A 177 16.61 9.19 7.86
CA ILE A 177 16.20 9.16 9.28
C ILE A 177 17.39 9.45 10.22
N GLU A 178 18.56 8.82 10.01
CA GLU A 178 19.77 9.08 10.82
C GLU A 178 20.20 10.55 10.77
N GLN A 179 20.01 11.22 9.62
CA GLN A 179 20.35 12.63 9.45
C GLN A 179 19.27 13.59 9.97
N GLY A 180 18.21 13.09 10.61
CA GLY A 180 17.10 13.90 11.10
C GLY A 180 16.16 14.41 10.00
N LYS A 181 16.28 13.90 8.76
CA LYS A 181 15.41 14.23 7.63
C LYS A 181 14.19 13.29 7.63
N PHE A 182 13.32 13.49 8.62
CA PHE A 182 12.17 12.61 8.85
C PHE A 182 11.14 12.69 7.73
N PRO A 183 10.91 11.61 6.96
CA PRO A 183 9.93 11.63 5.89
C PRO A 183 8.51 11.70 6.45
N THR A 184 7.63 12.39 5.73
CA THR A 184 6.24 12.62 6.13
C THR A 184 5.25 12.33 5.02
N TRP A 185 4.04 11.91 5.41
CA TRP A 185 2.90 11.71 4.51
C TRP A 185 1.67 12.38 5.10
N LYS A 186 0.90 13.06 4.25
CA LYS A 186 -0.47 13.46 4.59
C LYS A 186 -1.36 12.23 4.56
N PHE A 187 -1.96 11.89 5.69
CA PHE A 187 -2.95 10.83 5.78
C PHE A 187 -4.34 11.40 5.47
N GLN A 188 -4.97 10.86 4.44
CA GLN A 188 -6.24 11.32 3.90
C GLN A 188 -7.16 10.13 3.63
N ILE A 189 -8.47 10.39 3.59
CA ILE A 189 -9.48 9.39 3.22
C ILE A 189 -10.37 9.87 2.08
N GLN A 190 -10.87 8.94 1.28
CA GLN A 190 -12.11 9.14 0.55
C GLN A 190 -13.25 8.51 1.34
N VAL A 191 -14.45 9.06 1.22
CA VAL A 191 -15.65 8.54 1.89
C VAL A 191 -16.76 8.39 0.86
N MET A 192 -17.47 7.27 0.90
CA MET A 192 -18.62 6.96 0.07
C MET A 192 -19.75 6.44 0.97
N THR A 193 -20.95 7.02 0.87
CA THR A 193 -22.11 6.53 1.62
C THR A 193 -22.63 5.22 1.01
N PHE A 194 -23.46 4.49 1.77
CA PHE A 194 -24.08 3.26 1.28
C PHE A 194 -24.98 3.52 0.06
N GLU A 195 -25.77 4.60 0.09
CA GLU A 195 -26.61 5.01 -1.05
C GLU A 195 -25.76 5.36 -2.29
N GLN A 196 -24.62 6.02 -2.10
CA GLN A 196 -23.70 6.31 -3.20
C GLN A 196 -23.08 5.02 -3.77
N ALA A 197 -22.75 4.05 -2.92
CA ALA A 197 -22.17 2.77 -3.33
C ALA A 197 -23.13 1.96 -4.22
N GLU A 198 -24.43 1.94 -3.91
CA GLU A 198 -25.45 1.27 -4.72
C GLU A 198 -25.61 1.89 -6.12
N LYS A 199 -25.43 3.21 -6.23
CA LYS A 199 -25.61 3.97 -7.47
C LYS A 199 -24.29 4.18 -8.24
N PHE A 200 -23.16 3.73 -7.70
CA PHE A 200 -21.86 4.00 -8.30
C PHE A 200 -21.68 3.20 -9.60
N ARG A 201 -21.16 3.85 -10.64
CA ARG A 201 -21.00 3.24 -11.98
C ARG A 201 -20.07 2.01 -12.02
N PHE A 202 -19.22 1.87 -11.02
CA PHE A 202 -18.34 0.71 -10.84
C PHE A 202 -18.67 0.04 -9.52
N ASN A 203 -18.36 -1.25 -9.40
CA ASN A 203 -18.40 -1.90 -8.09
C ASN A 203 -17.35 -1.24 -7.17
N PRO A 204 -17.75 -0.59 -6.06
CA PRO A 204 -16.81 0.09 -5.16
C PRO A 204 -15.93 -0.88 -4.37
N PHE A 205 -16.24 -2.18 -4.39
CA PHE A 205 -15.50 -3.27 -3.76
C PHE A 205 -14.62 -4.06 -4.76
N ASP A 206 -14.57 -3.65 -6.02
CA ASP A 206 -13.63 -4.21 -6.99
C ASP A 206 -12.27 -3.52 -6.84
N LEU A 207 -11.29 -4.24 -6.27
CA LEU A 207 -9.92 -3.74 -6.02
C LEU A 207 -9.20 -3.24 -7.29
N THR A 208 -9.67 -3.59 -8.49
CA THR A 208 -9.12 -3.07 -9.75
C THR A 208 -9.67 -1.68 -10.12
N LYS A 209 -10.56 -1.09 -9.31
CA LYS A 209 -11.21 0.21 -9.56
C LYS A 209 -10.80 1.26 -8.55
N VAL A 210 -10.60 2.49 -9.03
CA VAL A 210 -10.41 3.68 -8.19
C VAL A 210 -11.72 4.44 -8.04
N TRP A 211 -11.86 5.15 -6.92
CA TRP A 211 -12.88 6.17 -6.77
C TRP A 211 -12.33 7.50 -7.28
N SER A 212 -13.01 8.12 -8.24
CA SER A 212 -12.59 9.41 -8.78
C SER A 212 -12.48 10.45 -7.67
N GLN A 213 -11.33 11.10 -7.53
CA GLN A 213 -11.15 12.17 -6.54
C GLN A 213 -11.95 13.43 -6.86
N LYS A 214 -12.52 13.55 -8.07
CA LYS A 214 -13.47 14.62 -8.41
C LYS A 214 -14.85 14.37 -7.78
N GLU A 215 -15.25 13.10 -7.67
CA GLU A 215 -16.57 12.70 -7.14
C GLU A 215 -16.51 12.41 -5.64
N PHE A 216 -15.39 11.82 -5.19
CA PHE A 216 -15.11 11.52 -3.79
C PHE A 216 -13.79 12.19 -3.41
N PRO A 217 -13.79 13.50 -3.08
CA PRO A 217 -12.59 14.24 -2.73
C PRO A 217 -11.85 13.65 -1.52
N LEU A 218 -10.55 13.91 -1.45
CA LEU A 218 -9.74 13.55 -0.30
C LEU A 218 -10.07 14.45 0.89
N ILE A 219 -10.23 13.83 2.05
CA ILE A 219 -10.48 14.47 3.34
C ILE A 219 -9.22 14.30 4.20
N ASP A 220 -8.65 15.41 4.66
CA ASP A 220 -7.47 15.39 5.52
C ASP A 220 -7.79 14.81 6.91
N VAL A 221 -6.96 13.86 7.35
CA VAL A 221 -7.08 13.19 8.65
C VAL A 221 -5.92 13.54 9.57
N GLY A 222 -4.68 13.43 9.08
CA GLY A 222 -3.50 13.67 9.89
C GLY A 222 -2.19 13.60 9.12
N THR A 223 -1.09 13.39 9.83
CA THR A 223 0.26 13.28 9.26
C THR A 223 0.96 12.07 9.87
N MET A 224 1.57 11.26 9.00
CA MET A 224 2.47 10.19 9.38
C MET A 224 3.90 10.69 9.24
N THR A 225 4.75 10.41 10.23
CA THR A 225 6.17 10.78 10.24
C THR A 225 7.00 9.59 10.70
N LEU A 226 8.09 9.29 10.01
CA LEU A 226 9.06 8.27 10.44
C LEU A 226 10.28 8.97 11.02
N ASN A 227 10.58 8.70 12.29
CA ASN A 227 11.59 9.43 13.05
C ASN A 227 12.52 8.53 13.86
N ARG A 228 12.52 7.23 13.59
CA ARG A 228 13.36 6.24 14.26
C ARG A 228 13.65 5.07 13.33
N ASN A 229 14.93 4.69 13.22
CA ASN A 229 15.35 3.45 12.58
C ASN A 229 15.18 2.26 13.54
N PRO A 230 15.09 1.01 13.04
CA PRO A 230 15.17 -0.17 13.90
C PRO A 230 16.57 -0.24 14.54
N ASP A 231 16.64 -0.71 15.79
CA ASP A 231 17.92 -0.95 16.46
C ASP A 231 18.55 -2.27 15.96
N ASP A 232 17.70 -3.25 15.62
CA ASP A 232 18.08 -4.50 14.96
C ASP A 232 17.07 -4.86 13.87
N TYR A 233 17.55 -4.97 12.63
CA TYR A 233 16.67 -5.20 11.47
C TYR A 233 15.94 -6.54 11.58
N PHE A 234 16.62 -7.59 12.03
CA PHE A 234 16.02 -8.92 12.05
C PHE A 234 14.85 -8.99 13.04
N SER A 235 15.07 -8.59 14.28
CA SER A 235 14.05 -8.65 15.34
C SER A 235 12.93 -7.64 15.16
N GLU A 236 13.19 -6.45 14.58
CA GLU A 236 12.17 -5.40 14.44
C GLU A 236 11.50 -5.33 13.08
N VAL A 237 12.16 -5.78 12.00
CA VAL A 237 11.67 -5.65 10.61
C VAL A 237 11.46 -6.98 9.91
N GLU A 238 12.32 -7.97 10.13
CA GLU A 238 12.13 -9.30 9.51
C GLU A 238 11.07 -10.12 10.27
N GLN A 239 11.05 -10.04 11.60
CA GLN A 239 10.11 -10.77 12.45
C GLN A 239 8.75 -10.07 12.63
N ILE A 240 8.59 -8.83 12.19
CA ILE A 240 7.33 -8.10 12.37
C ILE A 240 6.19 -8.75 11.54
N ALA A 241 5.10 -9.09 12.20
CA ALA A 241 3.93 -9.69 11.57
C ALA A 241 2.83 -8.64 11.34
N PHE A 242 2.56 -8.33 10.07
CA PHE A 242 1.41 -7.53 9.66
C PHE A 242 0.25 -8.45 9.29
N SER A 243 -0.98 -8.06 9.64
CA SER A 243 -2.18 -8.74 9.17
C SER A 243 -3.32 -7.75 8.90
N PRO A 244 -3.96 -7.76 7.72
CA PRO A 244 -5.14 -6.93 7.48
C PRO A 244 -6.33 -7.30 8.38
N SER A 245 -6.29 -8.45 9.07
CA SER A 245 -7.28 -8.82 10.10
C SER A 245 -7.11 -8.05 11.40
N HIS A 246 -5.97 -7.38 11.63
CA HIS A 246 -5.77 -6.52 12.79
C HIS A 246 -6.56 -5.21 12.59
N MET A 247 -7.79 -5.21 13.08
CA MET A 247 -8.69 -4.06 13.08
C MET A 247 -9.11 -3.69 14.50
N VAL A 248 -9.46 -2.43 14.69
CA VAL A 248 -9.89 -1.86 15.98
C VAL A 248 -11.33 -1.32 15.85
N PRO A 249 -12.08 -1.18 16.95
CA PRO A 249 -13.46 -0.70 16.90
C PRO A 249 -13.62 0.58 16.07
N GLY A 250 -14.57 0.58 15.13
CA GLY A 250 -14.81 1.70 14.22
C GLY A 250 -14.12 1.60 12.85
N ILE A 251 -13.33 0.54 12.61
CA ILE A 251 -12.75 0.17 11.32
C ILE A 251 -13.10 -1.29 11.05
N GLU A 252 -13.71 -1.57 9.91
CA GLU A 252 -14.23 -2.89 9.55
C GLU A 252 -13.91 -3.24 8.09
N PRO A 253 -13.91 -4.54 7.73
CA PRO A 253 -13.76 -4.95 6.33
C PRO A 253 -14.99 -4.54 5.51
N SER A 254 -14.84 -4.58 4.18
CA SER A 254 -15.94 -4.42 3.24
C SER A 254 -16.19 -5.73 2.46
N PRO A 255 -17.21 -5.78 1.58
CA PRO A 255 -17.42 -6.91 0.67
C PRO A 255 -16.35 -7.09 -0.44
N ASP A 256 -15.22 -6.39 -0.38
CA ASP A 256 -14.07 -6.68 -1.25
C ASP A 256 -13.60 -8.12 -0.97
N LYS A 257 -13.48 -8.92 -2.04
CA LYS A 257 -13.14 -10.34 -1.91
C LYS A 257 -11.66 -10.55 -1.60
N MET A 258 -10.81 -9.64 -2.09
CA MET A 258 -9.35 -9.70 -1.94
C MET A 258 -8.95 -9.36 -0.52
#